data_AF-A0A7L0TW95-F1
#
_entry.id   AF-A0A7L0TW95-F1
#
_cell.length_a   1.000
_cell.length_b   1.000
_cell.length_c   1.000
_cell.angle_alpha   90.00
_cell.angle_beta   90.00
_cell.angle_gamma   90.00
#
_symmetry.space_group_name_H-M   'P 1'
#
loop_
_entity.id
_entity.type
_entity.pdbx_description
1 polymer ?
#
loop_
_entity_poly.entity_id
_entity_poly.type
_entity_poly.pdbx_seq_one_letter_code
_entity_poly.pdbx_strand_id
1 'polypeptide(L)'
;MKALVALILLVQLPIHTAVPAAPPGPLGCDDPESEEAAEVAVSYINGRSHHGYKFALNRIENIRVIPEGLNSDIIFLELDLLETTCHILSPTPLENCTVRSFAEHAVEGDCDVKLLRVGRKFSMLASKCHSHADSSEDILQVCPDCPLLTSLNNTEVLTTVTAALNDHNSKTADAYLRLLEIGRAKIQYHPAHIVYVEFAVAATNCSAKEAKDNVEACQLLPDDQSNYGFCTATIATTQDKSQDLRVDCQLYGHQVPTPDSPFLSRPGVTYSQSVQDTPAGMVPSVVQGFTNHNLRFSHNNPFASESSSSEFPTAVLSAKSVAKRAVAEVAQHDKVPRPVGFLPPPPPPCPGKIRHFRI
;
A
#
# COMPACT_ATOMS: atom_id res chain seq x y z
N MET A 1 -7.78 -44.19 -65.57
CA MET A 1 -8.94 -43.44 -65.03
C MET A 1 -8.89 -43.18 -63.52
N LYS A 2 -8.26 -44.03 -62.69
CA LYS A 2 -8.17 -43.80 -61.23
C LYS A 2 -7.16 -42.72 -60.79
N ALA A 3 -6.11 -42.49 -61.58
CA ALA A 3 -5.08 -41.49 -61.27
C ALA A 3 -5.53 -40.03 -61.52
N LEU A 4 -6.46 -39.81 -62.46
CA LEU A 4 -6.97 -38.46 -62.76
C LEU A 4 -7.97 -37.95 -61.71
N VAL A 5 -8.71 -38.85 -61.07
CA VAL A 5 -9.67 -38.49 -59.99
C VAL A 5 -8.93 -38.04 -58.72
N ALA A 6 -7.77 -38.63 -58.43
CA ALA A 6 -6.93 -38.22 -57.31
C ALA A 6 -6.30 -36.83 -57.52
N LEU A 7 -5.97 -36.46 -58.76
CA LEU A 7 -5.37 -35.15 -59.07
C LEU A 7 -6.41 -34.01 -58.97
N ILE A 8 -7.68 -34.29 -59.29
CA ILE A 8 -8.76 -33.29 -59.21
C ILE A 8 -9.16 -33.04 -57.74
N LEU A 9 -9.02 -34.02 -56.84
CA LEU A 9 -9.29 -33.85 -55.41
C LEU A 9 -8.22 -33.04 -54.67
N LEU A 10 -6.99 -32.96 -55.19
CA LEU A 10 -5.91 -32.14 -54.62
C LEU A 10 -6.02 -30.64 -54.98
N VAL A 11 -6.80 -30.29 -56.00
CA VAL A 11 -7.00 -28.90 -56.46
C VAL A 11 -8.11 -28.18 -55.69
N GLN A 12 -8.86 -28.87 -54.82
CA GLN A 12 -9.92 -28.28 -54.00
C GLN A 12 -9.56 -28.01 -52.53
N LEU A 13 -8.27 -28.10 -52.16
CA LEU A 13 -7.84 -27.53 -50.88
C LEU A 13 -8.00 -26.00 -50.98
N PRO A 14 -8.93 -25.38 -50.24
CA PRO A 14 -8.99 -23.94 -50.18
C PRO A 14 -7.64 -23.52 -49.64
N ILE A 15 -6.94 -22.64 -50.37
CA ILE A 15 -5.87 -21.83 -49.81
C ILE A 15 -6.60 -20.94 -48.80
N HIS A 16 -6.82 -21.45 -47.59
CA HIS A 16 -7.20 -20.64 -46.46
C HIS A 16 -6.01 -19.75 -46.18
N THR A 17 -5.97 -18.60 -46.86
CA THR A 17 -5.20 -17.46 -46.40
C THR A 17 -5.72 -17.18 -45.00
N ALA A 18 -4.97 -17.62 -43.99
CA ALA A 18 -5.24 -17.26 -42.61
C ALA A 18 -5.28 -15.74 -42.58
N VAL A 19 -6.48 -15.18 -42.39
CA VAL A 19 -6.62 -13.76 -42.10
C VAL A 19 -5.71 -13.53 -40.90
N PRO A 20 -4.72 -12.61 -40.96
CA PRO A 20 -3.91 -12.29 -39.82
C PRO A 20 -4.86 -12.00 -38.67
N ALA A 21 -4.71 -12.72 -37.56
CA ALA A 21 -5.49 -12.45 -36.37
C ALA A 21 -5.44 -10.94 -36.14
N ALA A 22 -6.61 -10.31 -36.03
CA ALA A 22 -6.66 -8.89 -35.74
C ALA A 22 -5.74 -8.63 -34.54
N PRO A 23 -4.88 -7.60 -34.58
CA PRO A 23 -4.03 -7.29 -33.46
C PRO A 23 -4.89 -7.24 -32.19
N PRO A 24 -4.45 -7.87 -31.09
CA PRO A 24 -5.25 -7.92 -29.87
C PRO A 24 -5.68 -6.50 -29.50
N GLY A 25 -6.93 -6.38 -29.07
CA GLY A 25 -7.46 -5.09 -28.61
C GLY A 25 -6.62 -4.53 -27.47
N PRO A 26 -6.77 -3.23 -27.16
CA PRO A 26 -6.18 -2.66 -25.96
C PRO A 26 -6.54 -3.49 -24.73
N LEU A 27 -5.57 -3.72 -23.85
CA LEU A 27 -5.79 -4.42 -22.58
C LEU A 27 -6.79 -3.61 -21.73
N GLY A 28 -7.86 -4.25 -21.28
CA GLY A 28 -8.91 -3.65 -20.46
C GLY A 28 -8.72 -3.92 -18.96
N CYS A 29 -9.29 -3.08 -18.10
CA CYS A 29 -9.11 -3.20 -16.65
C CYS A 29 -9.64 -4.50 -16.05
N ASP A 30 -10.70 -5.08 -16.63
CA ASP A 30 -11.27 -6.35 -16.15
C ASP A 30 -10.66 -7.59 -16.83
N ASP A 31 -9.66 -7.42 -17.69
CA ASP A 31 -8.99 -8.55 -18.35
C ASP A 31 -8.19 -9.37 -17.33
N PRO A 32 -8.14 -10.71 -17.46
CA PRO A 32 -7.40 -11.56 -16.53
C PRO A 32 -5.93 -11.17 -16.37
N GLU A 33 -5.31 -10.67 -17.43
CA GLU A 33 -3.92 -10.23 -17.41
C GLU A 33 -3.73 -8.92 -16.62
N SER A 34 -4.70 -8.01 -16.68
CA SER A 34 -4.71 -6.78 -15.86
C SER A 34 -4.86 -7.09 -14.39
N GLU A 35 -5.70 -8.07 -14.07
CA GLU A 35 -5.92 -8.53 -12.70
C GLU A 35 -4.67 -9.22 -12.12
N GLU A 36 -3.98 -10.04 -12.90
CA GLU A 36 -2.69 -10.63 -12.51
C GLU A 36 -1.62 -9.55 -12.28
N ALA A 37 -1.57 -8.54 -13.16
CA ALA A 37 -0.66 -7.41 -12.99
C ALA A 37 -0.97 -6.60 -11.71
N ALA A 38 -2.24 -6.36 -11.41
CA ALA A 38 -2.67 -5.68 -10.20
C ALA A 38 -2.38 -6.51 -8.93
N GLU A 39 -2.53 -7.83 -8.97
CA GLU A 39 -2.17 -8.73 -7.87
C GLU A 39 -0.67 -8.64 -7.55
N VAL A 40 0.19 -8.67 -8.56
CA VAL A 40 1.64 -8.47 -8.39
C VAL A 40 1.94 -7.11 -7.77
N ALA A 41 1.25 -6.05 -8.21
CA ALA A 41 1.41 -4.71 -7.65
C ALA A 41 0.99 -4.64 -6.17
N VAL A 42 -0.19 -5.15 -5.83
CA VAL A 42 -0.73 -5.15 -4.46
C VAL A 42 0.14 -5.99 -3.53
N SER A 43 0.59 -7.16 -3.98
CA SER A 43 1.53 -7.99 -3.21
C SER A 43 2.84 -7.25 -2.94
N TYR A 44 3.36 -6.51 -3.92
CA TYR A 44 4.57 -5.71 -3.75
C TYR A 44 4.36 -4.55 -2.76
N ILE A 45 3.27 -3.79 -2.91
CA ILE A 45 2.92 -2.65 -2.05
C ILE A 45 2.82 -3.11 -0.59
N ASN A 46 2.09 -4.20 -0.33
CA ASN A 46 1.97 -4.75 1.02
C ASN A 46 3.30 -5.32 1.54
N GLY A 47 4.06 -6.06 0.72
CA GLY A 47 5.34 -6.64 1.13
C GLY A 47 6.43 -5.60 1.45
N ARG A 48 6.28 -4.36 0.95
CA ARG A 48 7.24 -3.26 1.15
C ARG A 48 6.79 -2.21 2.15
N SER A 49 5.54 -2.28 2.62
CA SER A 49 5.03 -1.34 3.61
C SER A 49 5.59 -1.67 4.99
N HIS A 50 5.90 -0.63 5.76
CA HIS A 50 6.50 -0.76 7.10
C HIS A 50 5.57 -0.33 8.23
N HIS A 51 4.43 0.24 7.88
CA HIS A 51 3.48 0.86 8.79
C HIS A 51 2.05 0.56 8.34
N GLY A 52 1.12 0.59 9.27
CA GLY A 52 -0.30 0.45 9.00
C GLY A 52 -0.71 -0.97 8.63
N TYR A 53 -1.71 -1.05 7.76
CA TYR A 53 -2.43 -2.29 7.47
C TYR A 53 -2.22 -2.71 6.03
N LYS A 54 -2.50 -3.97 5.74
CA LYS A 54 -2.51 -4.48 4.37
C LYS A 54 -3.68 -3.87 3.61
N PHE A 55 -3.46 -3.59 2.34
CA PHE A 55 -4.47 -3.09 1.42
C PHE A 55 -4.89 -4.18 0.43
N ALA A 56 -6.18 -4.24 0.14
CA ALA A 56 -6.76 -5.12 -0.87
C ALA A 56 -7.18 -4.31 -2.11
N LEU A 57 -7.10 -4.92 -3.29
CA LEU A 57 -7.56 -4.30 -4.53
C LEU A 57 -9.08 -4.10 -4.50
N ASN A 58 -9.56 -2.86 -4.64
CA ASN A 58 -10.97 -2.56 -4.85
C ASN A 58 -11.30 -2.44 -6.34
N ARG A 59 -10.44 -1.76 -7.11
CA ARG A 59 -10.66 -1.46 -8.51
C ARG A 59 -9.37 -1.20 -9.26
N ILE A 60 -9.34 -1.55 -10.55
CA ILE A 60 -8.37 -1.02 -11.50
C ILE A 60 -9.05 0.15 -12.23
N GLU A 61 -8.68 1.37 -11.89
CA GLU A 61 -9.28 2.58 -12.45
C GLU A 61 -8.87 2.84 -13.89
N ASN A 62 -7.64 2.45 -14.22
CA ASN A 62 -7.06 2.70 -15.52
C ASN A 62 -5.90 1.73 -15.79
N ILE A 63 -5.70 1.44 -17.06
CA ILE A 63 -4.57 0.67 -17.53
C ILE A 63 -4.04 1.24 -18.84
N ARG A 64 -2.71 1.39 -18.92
CA ARG A 64 -2.03 1.85 -20.11
C ARG A 64 -0.80 1.01 -20.39
N VAL A 65 -0.73 0.44 -21.59
CA VAL A 65 0.39 -0.39 -22.04
C VAL A 65 1.21 0.37 -23.08
N ILE A 66 2.53 0.42 -22.89
CA ILE A 66 3.50 1.01 -23.81
C ILE A 66 4.52 -0.07 -24.21
N PRO A 67 4.58 -0.47 -25.49
CA PRO A 67 5.59 -1.42 -25.96
C PRO A 67 7.02 -0.87 -25.76
N GLU A 68 7.87 -1.67 -25.13
CA GLU A 68 9.29 -1.36 -24.84
C GLU A 68 10.23 -2.33 -25.60
N GLY A 69 9.75 -2.98 -26.66
CA GLY A 69 10.55 -3.90 -27.45
C GLY A 69 9.71 -4.95 -28.19
N LEU A 70 10.37 -6.01 -28.68
CA LEU A 70 9.71 -7.10 -29.40
C LEU A 70 8.90 -8.03 -28.47
N ASN A 71 9.23 -8.10 -27.18
CA ASN A 71 8.63 -9.00 -26.19
C ASN A 71 8.52 -8.36 -24.79
N SER A 72 8.53 -7.04 -24.72
CA SER A 72 8.51 -6.29 -23.46
C SER A 72 7.57 -5.10 -23.56
N ASP A 73 6.81 -4.87 -22.49
CA ASP A 73 5.88 -3.76 -22.36
C ASP A 73 6.01 -3.11 -20.99
N ILE A 74 5.87 -1.78 -20.95
CA ILE A 74 5.63 -1.05 -19.71
C ILE A 74 4.12 -0.94 -19.51
N ILE A 75 3.63 -1.36 -18.36
CA ILE A 75 2.22 -1.23 -17.97
C ILE A 75 2.13 -0.21 -16.86
N PHE A 76 1.26 0.78 -17.05
CA PHE A 76 0.84 1.72 -16.02
C PHE A 76 -0.56 1.30 -15.54
N LEU A 77 -0.73 1.20 -14.23
CA LEU A 77 -1.99 0.90 -13.56
C LEU A 77 -2.32 2.04 -12.59
N GLU A 78 -3.56 2.46 -12.58
CA GLU A 78 -4.15 3.27 -11.50
C GLU A 78 -5.05 2.32 -10.71
N LEU A 79 -4.75 2.13 -9.42
CA LEU A 79 -5.40 1.17 -8.55
C LEU A 79 -6.09 1.88 -7.38
N ASP A 80 -7.36 1.54 -7.16
CA ASP A 80 -8.04 1.84 -5.92
C ASP A 80 -7.88 0.66 -4.97
N LEU A 81 -7.32 0.94 -3.80
CA LEU A 81 -7.12 -0.04 -2.76
C LEU A 81 -7.96 0.30 -1.53
N LEU A 82 -8.31 -0.72 -0.75
CA LEU A 82 -9.00 -0.57 0.52
C LEU A 82 -8.22 -1.21 1.65
N GLU A 83 -8.13 -0.50 2.76
CA GLU A 83 -7.51 -0.99 3.98
C GLU A 83 -8.23 -2.23 4.53
N THR A 84 -7.44 -3.20 5.01
CA THR A 84 -7.92 -4.39 5.70
C THR A 84 -7.72 -4.33 7.22
N THR A 85 -8.28 -5.30 7.93
CA THR A 85 -8.08 -5.47 9.38
C THR A 85 -6.69 -6.03 9.75
N CYS A 86 -5.91 -6.52 8.78
CA CYS A 86 -4.59 -7.08 9.04
C CYS A 86 -3.53 -5.98 9.08
N HIS A 87 -2.82 -5.86 10.20
CA HIS A 87 -1.59 -5.08 10.26
C HIS A 87 -0.54 -5.63 9.29
N ILE A 88 0.38 -4.79 8.80
CA ILE A 88 1.42 -5.20 7.85
C ILE A 88 2.34 -6.30 8.39
N LEU A 89 2.52 -6.31 9.72
CA LEU A 89 3.28 -7.31 10.47
C LEU A 89 2.52 -8.63 10.69
N SER A 90 1.23 -8.70 10.36
CA SER A 90 0.46 -9.93 10.50
C SER A 90 0.89 -10.97 9.45
N PRO A 91 1.16 -12.23 9.82
CA PRO A 91 1.51 -13.29 8.88
C PRO A 91 0.30 -13.77 8.07
N THR A 92 -0.91 -13.29 8.40
CA THR A 92 -2.16 -13.66 7.73
C THR A 92 -2.08 -13.32 6.22
N PRO A 93 -2.33 -14.28 5.31
CA PRO A 93 -2.40 -14.01 3.88
C PRO A 93 -3.47 -12.96 3.55
N LEU A 94 -3.25 -12.16 2.50
CA LEU A 94 -4.12 -11.02 2.18
C LEU A 94 -5.57 -11.46 1.91
N GLU A 95 -5.77 -12.65 1.34
CA GLU A 95 -7.07 -13.22 1.01
C GLU A 95 -7.93 -13.50 2.25
N ASN A 96 -7.26 -13.67 3.41
CA ASN A 96 -7.91 -13.91 4.70
C ASN A 96 -8.05 -12.62 5.53
N CYS A 97 -7.59 -11.49 5.01
CA CYS A 97 -7.71 -10.19 5.66
C CYS A 97 -9.03 -9.53 5.26
N THR A 98 -9.87 -9.22 6.24
CA THR A 98 -11.18 -8.61 5.98
C THR A 98 -10.98 -7.14 5.58
N VAL A 99 -11.57 -6.73 4.46
CA VAL A 99 -11.61 -5.32 4.04
C VAL A 99 -12.53 -4.55 4.98
N ARG A 100 -12.07 -3.39 5.46
CA ARG A 100 -12.87 -2.53 6.31
C ARG A 100 -14.02 -1.94 5.51
N SER A 101 -15.20 -2.00 6.10
CA SER A 101 -16.40 -1.44 5.50
C SER A 101 -16.45 0.07 5.64
N PHE A 102 -17.23 0.72 4.78
CA PHE A 102 -17.55 2.15 4.88
C PHE A 102 -18.01 2.57 6.30
N ALA A 103 -18.85 1.76 6.95
CA ALA A 103 -19.33 2.00 8.31
C ALA A 103 -18.22 1.99 9.39
N GLU A 104 -17.07 1.39 9.08
CA GLU A 104 -15.91 1.37 9.96
C GLU A 104 -14.97 2.56 9.74
N HIS A 105 -15.38 3.53 8.92
CA HIS A 105 -14.59 4.67 8.45
C HIS A 105 -13.42 4.16 7.62
N ALA A 106 -13.73 3.59 6.46
CA ALA A 106 -12.75 2.92 5.60
C ALA A 106 -11.63 3.89 5.19
N VAL A 107 -10.52 3.30 4.77
CA VAL A 107 -9.35 4.03 4.30
C VAL A 107 -9.03 3.52 2.93
N GLU A 108 -8.98 4.46 2.02
CA GLU A 108 -8.69 4.25 0.61
C GLU A 108 -7.20 4.45 0.35
N GLY A 109 -6.71 3.77 -0.68
CA GLY A 109 -5.36 3.91 -1.18
C GLY A 109 -5.37 4.06 -2.70
N ASP A 110 -5.05 5.25 -3.19
CA ASP A 110 -4.93 5.56 -4.62
C ASP A 110 -3.48 5.31 -5.04
N CYS A 111 -3.26 4.35 -5.94
CA CYS A 111 -1.92 3.91 -6.32
C CYS A 111 -1.67 3.97 -7.83
N ASP A 112 -0.69 4.77 -8.23
CA ASP A 112 -0.06 4.75 -9.55
C ASP A 112 1.06 3.72 -9.58
N VAL A 113 0.95 2.69 -10.40
CA VAL A 113 1.95 1.61 -10.51
C VAL A 113 2.49 1.51 -11.91
N LYS A 114 3.80 1.32 -12.01
CA LYS A 114 4.52 1.02 -13.24
C LYS A 114 5.14 -0.36 -13.15
N LEU A 115 4.77 -1.22 -14.08
CA LEU A 115 5.28 -2.59 -14.21
C LEU A 115 6.03 -2.75 -15.54
N LEU A 116 7.04 -3.61 -15.53
CA LEU A 116 7.65 -4.16 -16.74
C LEU A 116 7.12 -5.58 -16.94
N ARG A 117 6.49 -5.82 -18.08
CA ARG A 117 6.11 -7.13 -18.57
C ARG A 117 7.16 -7.62 -19.55
N VAL A 118 7.75 -8.80 -19.31
CA VAL A 118 8.60 -9.50 -20.28
C VAL A 118 8.04 -10.90 -20.50
N GLY A 119 7.56 -11.17 -21.72
CA GLY A 119 6.75 -12.37 -21.98
C GLY A 119 5.48 -12.37 -21.13
N ARG A 120 5.34 -13.32 -20.19
CA ARG A 120 4.21 -13.45 -19.25
C ARG A 120 4.57 -13.13 -17.79
N LYS A 121 5.71 -12.48 -17.56
CA LYS A 121 6.17 -12.17 -16.20
C LYS A 121 6.12 -10.67 -15.97
N PHE A 122 5.56 -10.27 -14.83
CA PHE A 122 5.53 -8.90 -14.37
C PHE A 122 6.64 -8.65 -13.36
N SER A 123 7.23 -7.47 -13.43
CA SER A 123 8.19 -6.97 -12.44
C SER A 123 7.86 -5.53 -12.09
N MET A 124 7.93 -5.20 -10.81
CA MET A 124 7.62 -3.87 -10.31
C MET A 124 8.75 -2.89 -10.68
N LEU A 125 8.43 -1.80 -11.37
CA LEU A 125 9.39 -0.72 -11.68
C LEU A 125 9.25 0.47 -10.72
N ALA A 126 8.03 0.92 -10.48
CA ALA A 126 7.75 2.02 -9.56
C ALA A 126 6.30 1.97 -9.06
N SER A 127 6.07 2.45 -7.85
CA SER A 127 4.72 2.63 -7.29
C SER A 127 4.67 3.94 -6.51
N LYS A 128 3.58 4.67 -6.66
CA LYS A 128 3.27 5.89 -5.92
C LYS A 128 1.87 5.71 -5.36
N CYS A 129 1.74 5.79 -4.03
CA CYS A 129 0.46 5.59 -3.36
C CYS A 129 0.15 6.75 -2.43
N HIS A 130 -1.14 7.07 -2.32
CA HIS A 130 -1.70 8.04 -1.39
C HIS A 130 -2.87 7.39 -0.66
N SER A 131 -2.90 7.50 0.66
CA SER A 131 -3.99 6.96 1.46
C SER A 131 -4.75 8.08 2.14
N HIS A 132 -6.06 7.94 2.22
CA HIS A 132 -6.92 8.85 2.94
C HIS A 132 -8.11 8.11 3.54
N ALA A 133 -8.56 8.57 4.69
CA ALA A 133 -9.80 8.07 5.28
C ALA A 133 -10.99 8.74 4.60
N ASP A 134 -12.11 8.02 4.49
CA ASP A 134 -13.37 8.56 3.99
C ASP A 134 -13.74 9.87 4.73
N SER A 135 -14.44 10.78 4.04
CA SER A 135 -14.93 12.00 4.68
C SER A 135 -15.84 11.64 5.86
N SER A 136 -15.60 12.31 6.99
CA SER A 136 -16.46 12.16 8.17
C SER A 136 -17.90 12.60 7.88
N GLU A 137 -18.08 13.59 7.02
CA GLU A 137 -19.39 14.07 6.59
C GLU A 137 -20.13 13.01 5.76
N ASP A 138 -19.45 12.37 4.83
CA ASP A 138 -20.03 11.32 3.98
C ASP A 138 -20.43 10.10 4.82
N ILE A 139 -19.57 9.69 5.75
CA ILE A 139 -19.90 8.61 6.69
C ILE A 139 -21.13 8.96 7.52
N LEU A 140 -21.16 10.15 8.13
CA LEU A 140 -22.27 10.55 9.00
C LEU A 140 -23.58 10.76 8.23
N GLN A 141 -23.51 11.10 6.94
CA GLN A 141 -24.68 11.23 6.08
C GLN A 141 -25.36 9.88 5.83
N VAL A 142 -24.58 8.81 5.67
CA VAL A 142 -25.10 7.45 5.45
C VAL A 142 -25.35 6.71 6.78
N CYS A 143 -24.49 6.93 7.77
CA CYS A 143 -24.50 6.29 9.07
C CYS A 143 -24.18 7.30 10.20
N PRO A 144 -25.20 7.99 10.74
CA PRO A 144 -25.02 9.00 11.80
C PRO A 144 -24.42 8.48 13.11
N ASP A 145 -24.61 7.18 13.39
CA ASP A 145 -24.14 6.54 14.62
C ASP A 145 -22.79 5.80 14.44
N CYS A 146 -22.19 5.84 13.24
CA CYS A 146 -20.95 5.14 12.97
C CYS A 146 -19.75 5.82 13.67
N PRO A 147 -18.89 5.07 14.36
CA PRO A 147 -17.77 5.65 15.09
C PRO A 147 -16.66 6.07 14.12
N LEU A 148 -16.36 7.36 14.13
CA LEU A 148 -15.32 7.95 13.30
C LEU A 148 -13.91 7.70 13.87
N LEU A 149 -12.92 7.67 12.98
CA LEU A 149 -11.52 7.72 13.37
C LEU A 149 -11.23 9.01 14.13
N THR A 150 -10.49 8.88 15.24
CA THR A 150 -9.98 10.02 16.00
C THR A 150 -8.49 10.18 15.79
N SER A 151 -7.97 11.33 16.24
CA SER A 151 -6.53 11.59 16.23
C SER A 151 -5.79 10.60 17.12
N LEU A 152 -4.74 9.99 16.59
CA LEU A 152 -3.85 9.08 17.33
C LEU A 152 -3.10 9.78 18.47
N ASN A 153 -2.95 11.11 18.39
CA ASN A 153 -2.30 11.95 19.40
C ASN A 153 -3.28 12.44 20.49
N ASN A 154 -4.54 12.01 20.46
CA ASN A 154 -5.50 12.34 21.50
C ASN A 154 -5.05 11.77 22.86
N THR A 155 -5.14 12.57 23.91
CA THR A 155 -4.70 12.18 25.26
C THR A 155 -5.36 10.90 25.76
N GLU A 156 -6.64 10.68 25.47
CA GLU A 156 -7.38 9.49 25.88
C GLU A 156 -6.92 8.26 25.13
N VAL A 157 -6.59 8.40 23.85
CA VAL A 157 -6.00 7.35 23.01
C VAL A 157 -4.65 6.94 23.57
N LEU A 158 -3.76 7.90 23.81
CA LEU A 158 -2.42 7.64 24.37
C LEU A 158 -2.50 7.01 25.76
N THR A 159 -3.42 7.48 26.60
CA THR A 159 -3.66 6.92 27.94
C THR A 159 -4.17 5.48 27.84
N THR A 160 -5.09 5.20 26.91
CA THR A 160 -5.65 3.86 26.69
C THR A 160 -4.58 2.89 26.22
N VAL A 161 -3.76 3.27 25.24
CA VAL A 161 -2.64 2.44 24.75
C VAL A 161 -1.63 2.17 25.86
N THR A 162 -1.29 3.20 26.64
CA THR A 162 -0.34 3.05 27.76
C THR A 162 -0.90 2.11 28.83
N ALA A 163 -2.17 2.27 29.21
CA ALA A 163 -2.83 1.39 30.18
C ALA A 163 -2.90 -0.05 29.68
N ALA A 164 -3.24 -0.26 28.41
CA ALA A 164 -3.33 -1.59 27.80
C ALA A 164 -1.97 -2.30 27.75
N LEU A 165 -0.91 -1.59 27.36
CA LEU A 165 0.43 -2.13 27.30
C LEU A 165 0.96 -2.51 28.70
N ASN A 166 0.71 -1.66 29.69
CA ASN A 166 1.08 -1.93 31.09
C ASN A 166 0.32 -3.14 31.66
N ASP A 167 -0.99 -3.23 31.40
CA ASP A 167 -1.82 -4.37 31.82
C ASP A 167 -1.29 -5.68 31.24
N HIS A 168 -1.04 -5.73 29.92
CA HIS A 168 -0.50 -6.92 29.25
C HIS A 168 0.87 -7.32 29.82
N ASN A 169 1.82 -6.38 29.86
CA ASN A 169 3.18 -6.64 30.36
C ASN A 169 3.20 -7.04 31.84
N SER A 170 2.20 -6.65 32.64
CA SER A 170 2.13 -7.05 34.05
C SER A 170 1.71 -8.50 34.27
N LYS A 171 1.01 -9.09 33.29
CA LYS A 171 0.42 -10.44 33.36
C LYS A 171 1.30 -11.53 32.79
N THR A 172 2.24 -11.18 31.90
CA THR A 172 3.19 -12.13 31.30
C THR A 172 4.56 -12.07 31.98
N ALA A 173 5.27 -13.21 31.98
CA ALA A 173 6.68 -13.29 32.36
C ALA A 173 7.63 -13.25 31.14
N ASP A 174 7.08 -13.08 29.93
CA ASP A 174 7.81 -13.07 28.67
C ASP A 174 8.64 -11.79 28.48
N ALA A 175 9.18 -11.61 27.28
CA ALA A 175 9.81 -10.38 26.86
C ALA A 175 8.88 -9.18 27.05
N TYR A 176 9.42 -8.09 27.58
CA TYR A 176 8.69 -6.84 27.73
C TYR A 176 8.36 -6.27 26.35
N LEU A 177 7.08 -5.97 26.11
CA LEU A 177 6.62 -5.41 24.85
C LEU A 177 6.66 -3.88 24.90
N ARG A 178 7.08 -3.27 23.79
CA ARG A 178 6.97 -1.83 23.56
C ARG A 178 6.04 -1.53 22.40
N LEU A 179 5.38 -0.38 22.50
CA LEU A 179 4.59 0.19 21.41
C LEU A 179 5.50 0.45 20.19
N LEU A 180 5.08 -0.05 19.03
CA LEU A 180 5.67 0.32 17.74
C LEU A 180 4.93 1.51 17.14
N GLU A 181 3.62 1.37 16.99
CA GLU A 181 2.75 2.41 16.44
C GLU A 181 1.30 2.17 16.84
N ILE A 182 0.53 3.26 16.84
CA ILE A 182 -0.93 3.21 16.96
C ILE A 182 -1.46 3.18 15.53
N GLY A 183 -2.27 2.18 15.20
CA GLY A 183 -2.83 2.02 13.86
C GLY A 183 -4.14 2.78 13.71
N ARG A 184 -5.09 2.55 14.63
CA ARG A 184 -6.41 3.20 14.63
C ARG A 184 -6.85 3.54 16.03
N ALA A 185 -7.65 4.60 16.13
CA ALA A 185 -8.34 4.95 17.35
C ALA A 185 -9.73 5.49 17.05
N LYS A 186 -10.68 5.22 17.95
CA LYS A 186 -12.04 5.73 17.91
C LYS A 186 -12.45 6.17 19.32
N ILE A 187 -13.14 7.31 19.42
CA ILE A 187 -13.75 7.75 20.67
C ILE A 187 -15.24 7.92 20.41
N GLN A 188 -16.04 7.17 21.15
CA GLN A 188 -17.48 7.25 21.15
C GLN A 188 -17.91 7.91 22.45
N TYR A 189 -18.78 8.93 22.37
CA TYR A 189 -19.31 9.61 23.56
C TYR A 189 -20.74 9.17 23.93
N HIS A 190 -21.49 8.61 22.97
CA HIS A 190 -22.89 8.24 23.15
C HIS A 190 -23.16 6.85 22.53
N PRO A 191 -23.92 5.96 23.19
CA PRO A 191 -24.60 6.13 24.48
C PRO A 191 -23.70 5.98 25.71
N ALA A 192 -22.46 5.54 25.52
CA ALA A 192 -21.44 5.44 26.57
C ALA A 192 -20.11 6.00 26.05
N HIS A 193 -19.27 6.44 26.99
CA HIS A 193 -17.95 6.93 26.66
C HIS A 193 -16.96 5.77 26.52
N ILE A 194 -16.59 5.47 25.28
CA ILE A 194 -15.78 4.31 24.91
C ILE A 194 -14.59 4.80 24.06
N VAL A 195 -13.39 4.42 24.49
CA VAL A 195 -12.16 4.62 23.72
C VAL A 195 -11.71 3.26 23.22
N TYR A 196 -11.65 3.11 21.89
CA TYR A 196 -11.16 1.91 21.22
C TYR A 196 -9.87 2.22 20.48
N VAL A 197 -8.85 1.38 20.65
CA VAL A 197 -7.54 1.56 20.02
C VAL A 197 -7.02 0.24 19.45
N GLU A 198 -6.29 0.35 18.36
CA GLU A 198 -5.55 -0.71 17.71
C GLU A 198 -4.09 -0.28 17.58
N PHE A 199 -3.16 -1.13 17.98
CA PHE A 199 -1.75 -0.76 18.01
C PHE A 199 -0.84 -1.98 17.82
N ALA A 200 0.30 -1.75 17.17
CA ALA A 200 1.33 -2.74 16.98
C ALA A 200 2.36 -2.66 18.10
N VAL A 201 2.90 -3.82 18.48
CA VAL A 201 3.90 -3.97 19.54
C VAL A 201 5.07 -4.83 19.06
N ALA A 202 6.22 -4.65 19.70
CA ALA A 202 7.40 -5.48 19.48
C ALA A 202 8.08 -5.84 20.79
N ALA A 203 8.70 -7.02 20.80
CA ALA A 203 9.51 -7.49 21.89
C ALA A 203 10.81 -6.69 22.07
N THR A 204 11.23 -6.57 23.33
CA THR A 204 12.50 -5.95 23.71
C THR A 204 13.51 -6.99 24.19
N ASN A 205 14.73 -6.55 24.41
CA ASN A 205 15.80 -7.33 25.04
C ASN A 205 15.62 -7.54 26.56
N CYS A 206 14.57 -6.99 27.16
CA CYS A 206 14.25 -7.18 28.58
C CYS A 206 13.15 -8.20 28.79
N SER A 207 13.19 -8.89 29.91
CA SER A 207 12.00 -9.52 30.51
C SER A 207 11.07 -8.48 31.13
N ALA A 208 9.79 -8.85 31.33
CA ALA A 208 8.84 -8.02 32.06
C ALA A 208 9.28 -7.67 33.50
N LYS A 209 10.20 -8.44 34.10
CA LYS A 209 10.76 -8.14 35.43
C LYS A 209 11.86 -7.09 35.36
N GLU A 210 12.82 -7.25 34.46
CA GLU A 210 13.92 -6.28 34.28
C GLU A 210 13.39 -4.90 33.88
N ALA A 211 12.30 -4.87 33.10
CA ALA A 211 11.62 -3.63 32.76
C ALA A 211 11.06 -2.90 34.01
N LYS A 212 10.65 -3.60 35.07
CA LYS A 212 10.19 -2.93 36.31
C LYS A 212 11.30 -2.17 37.02
N ASP A 213 12.54 -2.65 36.89
CA ASP A 213 13.71 -2.01 37.50
C ASP A 213 14.21 -0.83 36.64
N ASN A 214 14.22 -0.99 35.31
CA ASN A 214 14.66 0.06 34.39
C ASN A 214 14.08 -0.08 32.96
N VAL A 215 12.85 0.43 32.75
CA VAL A 215 12.20 0.43 31.42
C VAL A 215 13.04 1.11 30.34
N GLU A 216 13.79 2.17 30.68
CA GLU A 216 14.56 2.95 29.71
C GLU A 216 15.73 2.17 29.11
N ALA A 217 16.23 1.13 29.81
CA ALA A 217 17.25 0.25 29.29
C ALA A 217 16.71 -0.78 28.27
N CYS A 218 15.38 -0.94 28.16
CA CYS A 218 14.75 -1.94 27.34
C CYS A 218 14.60 -1.47 25.88
N GLN A 219 15.43 -2.05 25.02
CA GLN A 219 15.54 -1.71 23.60
C GLN A 219 14.79 -2.73 22.76
N LEU A 220 14.17 -2.24 21.68
CA LEU A 220 13.54 -3.10 20.68
C LEU A 220 14.57 -4.07 20.10
N LEU A 221 14.16 -5.33 19.92
CA LEU A 221 15.00 -6.30 19.23
C LEU A 221 15.10 -5.97 17.74
N PRO A 222 16.23 -6.33 17.10
CA PRO A 222 16.36 -6.29 15.64
C PRO A 222 15.23 -7.04 14.94
N ASP A 223 14.86 -6.61 13.73
CA ASP A 223 13.72 -7.18 13.01
C ASP A 223 13.82 -8.70 12.78
N ASP A 224 15.04 -9.20 12.58
CA ASP A 224 15.40 -10.62 12.39
C ASP A 224 15.43 -11.44 13.71
N GLN A 225 15.08 -10.83 14.83
CA GLN A 225 15.01 -11.47 16.14
C GLN A 225 13.78 -11.05 16.94
N SER A 226 13.01 -10.08 16.45
CA SER A 226 11.87 -9.51 17.15
C SER A 226 10.61 -10.34 16.97
N ASN A 227 9.88 -10.52 18.07
CA ASN A 227 8.51 -11.00 18.04
C ASN A 227 7.60 -9.77 17.95
N TYR A 228 6.80 -9.71 16.89
CA TYR A 228 5.78 -8.67 16.74
C TYR A 228 4.45 -9.12 17.31
N GLY A 229 3.61 -8.15 17.64
CA GLY A 229 2.24 -8.38 18.00
C GLY A 229 1.33 -7.26 17.55
N PHE A 230 0.05 -7.54 17.59
CA PHE A 230 -1.00 -6.58 17.36
C PHE A 230 -2.01 -6.68 18.50
N CYS A 231 -2.34 -5.52 19.08
CA CYS A 231 -3.22 -5.43 20.22
C CYS A 231 -4.42 -4.56 19.89
N THR A 232 -5.56 -4.94 20.45
CA THR A 232 -6.75 -4.11 20.53
C THR A 232 -7.03 -3.82 22.01
N ALA A 233 -7.47 -2.60 22.31
CA ALA A 233 -7.89 -2.26 23.65
C ALA A 233 -9.13 -1.38 23.64
N THR A 234 -9.96 -1.57 24.66
CA THR A 234 -11.16 -0.79 24.89
C THR A 234 -11.20 -0.33 26.33
N ILE A 235 -11.37 0.97 26.56
CA ILE A 235 -11.77 1.52 27.86
C ILE A 235 -13.20 2.00 27.75
N ALA A 236 -14.10 1.40 28.52
CA ALA A 236 -15.46 1.88 28.68
C ALA A 236 -15.60 2.59 30.03
N THR A 237 -16.05 3.85 30.00
CA THR A 237 -16.38 4.60 31.22
C THR A 237 -17.83 4.35 31.59
N THR A 238 -18.07 3.73 32.74
CA THR A 238 -19.40 3.41 33.25
C THR A 238 -20.04 4.62 33.96
N GLN A 239 -21.32 4.52 34.30
CA GLN A 239 -22.09 5.60 34.91
C GLN A 239 -21.55 6.05 36.28
N ASP A 240 -20.93 5.13 37.03
CA ASP A 240 -20.25 5.41 38.30
C ASP A 240 -18.83 5.97 38.13
N LYS A 241 -18.44 6.30 36.89
CA LYS A 241 -17.10 6.77 36.49
C LYS A 241 -15.98 5.74 36.71
N SER A 242 -16.31 4.47 36.91
CA SER A 242 -15.31 3.42 36.82
C SER A 242 -14.92 3.17 35.35
N GLN A 243 -13.71 2.65 35.15
CA GLN A 243 -13.17 2.35 33.82
C GLN A 243 -13.00 0.83 33.71
N ASP A 244 -13.69 0.22 32.74
CA ASP A 244 -13.51 -1.19 32.37
C ASP A 244 -12.51 -1.26 31.21
N LEU A 245 -11.29 -1.73 31.49
CA LEU A 245 -10.23 -1.93 30.49
C LEU A 245 -10.26 -3.37 29.99
N ARG A 246 -10.42 -3.55 28.68
CA ARG A 246 -10.28 -4.82 27.98
C ARG A 246 -9.12 -4.73 27.00
N VAL A 247 -8.24 -5.73 27.04
CA VAL A 247 -7.05 -5.80 26.18
C VAL A 247 -7.00 -7.19 25.57
N ASP A 248 -6.80 -7.25 24.26
CA ASP A 248 -6.52 -8.47 23.52
C ASP A 248 -5.29 -8.25 22.66
N CYS A 249 -4.32 -9.16 22.73
CA CYS A 249 -3.05 -9.06 22.02
C CYS A 249 -2.73 -10.39 21.34
N GLN A 250 -2.53 -10.34 20.03
CA GLN A 250 -2.09 -11.46 19.23
C GLN A 250 -0.60 -11.28 18.89
N LEU A 251 0.23 -12.20 19.38
CA LEU A 251 1.66 -12.23 19.07
C LEU A 251 1.92 -13.16 17.87
N TYR A 252 2.74 -12.72 16.93
CA TYR A 252 3.00 -13.43 15.67
C TYR A 252 4.29 -14.25 15.67
N GLY A 253 5.09 -14.15 16.74
CA GLY A 253 6.42 -14.74 16.81
C GLY A 253 7.40 -14.13 15.82
N HIS A 254 8.62 -14.65 15.80
CA HIS A 254 9.68 -14.19 14.92
C HIS A 254 9.45 -14.77 13.50
N GLN A 255 9.35 -13.91 12.50
CA GLN A 255 9.13 -14.31 11.12
C GLN A 255 10.47 -14.64 10.45
N VAL A 256 10.78 -15.94 10.33
CA VAL A 256 11.96 -16.38 9.55
C VAL A 256 11.61 -16.29 8.06
N PRO A 257 12.45 -15.66 7.21
CA PRO A 257 12.25 -15.67 5.76
C PRO A 257 12.20 -17.11 5.24
N THR A 258 11.11 -17.49 4.57
CA THR A 258 10.99 -18.79 3.90
C THR A 258 11.24 -18.63 2.39
N PRO A 259 11.78 -19.66 1.70
CA PRO A 259 12.06 -19.60 0.26
C PRO A 259 10.83 -19.31 -0.61
N ASP A 260 9.63 -19.62 -0.11
CA ASP A 260 8.36 -19.49 -0.81
C ASP A 260 7.68 -18.12 -0.59
N SER A 261 8.27 -17.25 0.24
CA SER A 261 7.86 -15.85 0.47
C SER A 261 9.09 -14.93 0.42
N PRO A 262 9.57 -14.58 -0.80
CA PRO A 262 10.82 -13.84 -0.99
C PRO A 262 10.81 -12.42 -0.38
N PHE A 263 9.63 -11.87 -0.09
CA PHE A 263 9.43 -10.46 0.22
C PHE A 263 9.40 -10.10 1.71
N LEU A 264 9.50 -11.07 2.63
CA LEU A 264 9.71 -10.77 4.06
C LEU A 264 11.18 -10.45 4.39
N SER A 265 12.06 -10.37 3.39
CA SER A 265 13.41 -9.83 3.57
C SER A 265 13.31 -8.32 3.78
N ARG A 266 12.96 -7.90 4.99
CA ARG A 266 12.97 -6.51 5.46
C ARG A 266 14.45 -6.07 5.51
N PRO A 267 14.94 -5.21 4.59
CA PRO A 267 16.29 -4.69 4.69
C PRO A 267 16.33 -3.78 5.92
N GLY A 268 17.24 -4.06 6.85
CA GLY A 268 17.28 -3.53 8.21
C GLY A 268 16.82 -2.08 8.35
N VAL A 269 15.75 -1.89 9.12
CA VAL A 269 15.31 -0.57 9.55
C VAL A 269 16.08 -0.20 10.82
N THR A 270 17.02 0.73 10.70
CA THR A 270 17.53 1.44 11.87
C THR A 270 16.44 2.42 12.31
N TYR A 271 15.74 2.12 13.41
CA TYR A 271 14.89 3.11 14.07
C TYR A 271 15.80 4.27 14.51
N SER A 272 15.68 5.42 13.85
CA SER A 272 16.43 6.62 14.24
C SER A 272 15.93 7.09 15.61
N GLN A 273 16.64 6.72 16.67
CA GLN A 273 16.50 7.36 17.97
C GLN A 273 16.98 8.81 17.84
N SER A 274 16.06 9.77 17.82
CA SER A 274 16.39 11.15 18.15
C SER A 274 16.64 11.21 19.65
N VAL A 275 17.88 10.98 20.06
CA VAL A 275 18.35 11.25 21.42
C VAL A 275 18.36 12.77 21.58
N GLN A 276 17.48 13.29 22.44
CA GLN A 276 17.64 14.64 22.96
C GLN A 276 17.47 14.57 24.47
N ASP A 277 18.62 14.62 25.14
CA ASP A 277 18.77 14.58 26.59
C ASP A 277 17.93 15.67 27.27
N THR A 278 17.03 15.29 28.18
CA THR A 278 16.63 16.12 29.32
C THR A 278 16.08 15.24 30.45
N PRO A 279 16.47 15.47 31.72
CA PRO A 279 16.05 14.64 32.84
C PRO A 279 14.69 15.06 33.42
N ALA A 280 13.96 14.05 33.90
CA ALA A 280 12.75 14.06 34.73
C ALA A 280 11.38 14.09 34.03
N GLY A 281 10.61 13.02 34.26
CA GLY A 281 9.14 13.01 34.13
C GLY A 281 8.62 12.22 32.93
N MET A 282 8.09 11.04 33.20
CA MET A 282 7.45 10.12 32.26
C MET A 282 6.41 10.81 31.37
N VAL A 283 6.65 10.77 30.07
CA VAL A 283 5.64 10.70 29.00
C VAL A 283 6.27 9.76 27.95
N PRO A 284 5.57 8.73 27.43
CA PRO A 284 6.10 7.95 26.33
C PRO A 284 6.47 8.93 25.22
N SER A 285 7.76 8.95 24.84
CA SER A 285 8.23 9.79 23.74
C SER A 285 7.31 9.52 22.56
N VAL A 286 6.62 10.57 22.13
CA VAL A 286 5.61 10.54 21.07
C VAL A 286 6.31 10.01 19.81
N VAL A 287 6.20 8.71 19.58
CA VAL A 287 6.33 8.17 18.23
C VAL A 287 5.12 8.72 17.52
N GLN A 288 5.35 9.84 16.84
CA GLN A 288 4.37 10.62 16.13
C GLN A 288 3.54 9.66 15.29
N GLY A 289 2.29 9.40 15.69
CA GLY A 289 1.40 8.56 14.92
C GLY A 289 1.36 9.12 13.51
N PHE A 290 1.76 8.31 12.52
CA PHE A 290 1.59 8.70 11.14
C PHE A 290 0.11 9.04 10.96
N THR A 291 -0.19 10.18 10.33
CA THR A 291 -1.56 10.66 10.18
C THR A 291 -2.29 9.74 9.20
N ASN A 292 -2.74 8.62 9.74
CA ASN A 292 -3.61 7.58 9.22
C ASN A 292 -3.12 6.92 7.91
N HIS A 293 -2.48 5.75 8.08
CA HIS A 293 -2.32 4.66 7.07
C HIS A 293 -1.19 4.74 6.04
N ASN A 294 0.06 4.87 6.50
CA ASN A 294 1.20 5.22 5.66
C ASN A 294 1.71 4.10 4.71
N LEU A 295 1.17 4.05 3.49
CA LEU A 295 1.72 3.33 2.33
C LEU A 295 3.05 3.96 1.87
N ARG A 296 4.23 3.42 2.25
CA ARG A 296 5.53 3.98 1.76
C ARG A 296 6.53 2.99 1.17
N PHE A 297 6.93 3.28 -0.09
CA PHE A 297 8.32 3.57 -0.46
C PHE A 297 8.41 4.56 -1.67
N SER A 298 9.42 5.44 -1.68
CA SER A 298 9.75 6.48 -2.70
C SER A 298 11.23 6.45 -3.05
N HIS A 299 11.59 6.71 -4.31
CA HIS A 299 12.97 6.98 -4.74
C HIS A 299 13.08 8.32 -5.48
N ASN A 300 13.18 9.41 -4.68
CA ASN A 300 13.65 10.81 -4.94
C ASN A 300 12.65 11.91 -4.44
N ASN A 301 13.13 12.92 -3.71
CA ASN A 301 12.37 13.95 -2.93
C ASN A 301 13.05 15.35 -3.11
N PRO A 302 12.40 16.55 -2.97
CA PRO A 302 11.91 17.11 -1.69
C PRO A 302 10.67 18.07 -1.70
N PHE A 303 9.82 17.93 -0.68
CA PHE A 303 8.91 18.91 0.02
C PHE A 303 7.36 18.75 -0.10
N ALA A 304 6.77 18.40 1.05
CA ALA A 304 5.36 18.12 1.41
C ALA A 304 4.79 16.75 0.96
N SER A 305 3.83 16.20 1.73
CA SER A 305 3.36 14.79 1.74
C SER A 305 2.78 14.29 0.41
N GLU A 306 3.64 14.21 -0.60
CA GLU A 306 3.37 13.67 -1.91
C GLU A 306 4.52 12.72 -2.28
N SER A 307 4.20 11.47 -2.59
CA SER A 307 5.22 10.46 -2.89
C SER A 307 5.36 10.30 -4.40
N SER A 308 6.27 11.00 -5.08
CA SER A 308 6.61 10.73 -6.49
C SER A 308 8.11 10.57 -6.62
N SER A 309 8.60 9.55 -7.32
CA SER A 309 9.77 9.65 -8.21
C SER A 309 10.17 8.35 -8.93
N SER A 310 10.86 8.56 -10.07
CA SER A 310 11.39 7.64 -11.07
C SER A 310 12.92 7.47 -11.00
N GLU A 311 13.48 6.34 -11.44
CA GLU A 311 14.88 6.25 -11.92
C GLU A 311 15.05 5.38 -13.16
N PHE A 312 15.88 5.86 -14.10
CA PHE A 312 16.51 5.10 -15.18
C PHE A 312 18.01 4.94 -14.86
N PRO A 313 18.70 3.86 -15.30
CA PRO A 313 20.14 3.74 -15.15
C PRO A 313 20.88 4.69 -16.11
N THR A 314 21.76 5.52 -15.56
CA THR A 314 22.63 6.41 -16.33
C THR A 314 23.68 5.61 -17.10
N ALA A 315 23.45 5.34 -18.39
CA ALA A 315 24.51 4.98 -19.33
C ALA A 315 24.95 6.24 -20.09
N VAL A 316 26.23 6.58 -19.91
CA VAL A 316 26.92 7.76 -20.47
C VAL A 316 26.93 7.71 -21.99
N LEU A 317 26.24 8.65 -22.65
CA LEU A 317 26.57 9.06 -24.03
C LEU A 317 26.78 10.57 -24.08
N SER A 318 28.04 10.93 -24.21
CA SER A 318 28.56 12.28 -24.37
C SER A 318 27.97 12.97 -25.61
N ALA A 319 27.04 13.90 -25.42
CA ALA A 319 26.62 14.84 -26.46
C ALA A 319 27.46 16.13 -26.37
N LYS A 320 28.26 16.39 -27.41
CA LYS A 320 29.01 17.66 -27.59
C LYS A 320 28.05 18.84 -27.70
N SER A 321 28.37 19.94 -27.02
CA SER A 321 27.66 21.21 -27.11
C SER A 321 27.76 21.83 -28.50
N VAL A 322 26.63 22.19 -29.11
CA VAL A 322 26.60 23.10 -30.26
C VAL A 322 26.11 24.46 -29.78
N ALA A 323 26.92 25.48 -30.08
CA ALA A 323 26.73 26.87 -29.68
C ALA A 323 25.49 27.52 -30.33
N LYS A 324 24.82 28.38 -29.56
CA LYS A 324 23.78 29.30 -30.04
C LYS A 324 24.34 30.22 -31.12
N ARG A 325 23.71 30.24 -32.30
CA ARG A 325 23.86 31.32 -33.28
C ARG A 325 22.55 32.10 -33.34
N ALA A 326 22.64 33.42 -33.12
CA ALA A 326 21.54 34.35 -33.21
C ALA A 326 20.97 34.38 -34.63
N VAL A 327 19.64 34.45 -34.74
CA VAL A 327 18.92 34.61 -36.02
C VAL A 327 18.29 36.00 -36.03
N ALA A 328 18.59 36.75 -37.10
CA ALA A 328 18.01 38.03 -37.41
C ALA A 328 16.57 37.88 -37.93
N GLU A 329 15.78 38.91 -37.65
CA GLU A 329 14.37 39.09 -38.02
C GLU A 329 14.20 39.33 -39.53
N VAL A 330 13.45 38.47 -40.22
CA VAL A 330 12.86 38.78 -41.54
C VAL A 330 11.51 38.05 -41.75
N ALA A 331 10.48 38.88 -41.92
CA ALA A 331 9.26 38.83 -42.73
C ALA A 331 8.41 37.54 -42.90
N GLN A 332 7.11 37.77 -42.69
CA GLN A 332 5.94 36.93 -42.99
C GLN A 332 5.96 36.36 -44.42
N HIS A 333 5.63 35.07 -44.58
CA HIS A 333 4.97 34.51 -45.76
C HIS A 333 4.20 33.21 -45.41
N ASP A 334 3.23 32.90 -46.26
CA ASP A 334 1.93 32.26 -46.05
C ASP A 334 1.83 30.89 -45.35
N LYS A 335 0.69 30.72 -44.65
CA LYS A 335 0.19 29.47 -44.08
C LYS A 335 -0.24 28.50 -45.19
N VAL A 336 0.44 27.35 -45.30
CA VAL A 336 -0.09 26.14 -45.92
C VAL A 336 -0.37 25.11 -44.81
N PRO A 337 -1.61 24.59 -44.65
CA PRO A 337 -1.89 23.56 -43.65
C PRO A 337 -1.23 22.24 -44.05
N ARG A 338 -0.33 21.71 -43.23
CA ARG A 338 0.08 20.30 -43.29
C ARG A 338 -0.97 19.45 -42.56
N PRO A 339 -1.34 18.25 -43.06
CA PRO A 339 -2.27 17.38 -42.38
C PRO A 339 -1.65 16.89 -41.07
N VAL A 340 -2.35 17.15 -39.97
CA VAL A 340 -2.05 16.64 -38.64
C VAL A 340 -2.24 15.13 -38.69
N GLY A 341 -1.17 14.38 -38.46
CA GLY A 341 -1.25 12.93 -38.30
C GLY A 341 -2.22 12.60 -37.18
N PHE A 342 -3.14 11.67 -37.45
CA PHE A 342 -4.08 11.16 -36.47
C PHE A 342 -3.31 10.66 -35.24
N LEU A 343 -3.39 11.41 -34.14
CA LEU A 343 -3.15 10.83 -32.83
C LEU A 343 -4.20 9.73 -32.65
N PRO A 344 -3.81 8.50 -32.28
CA PRO A 344 -4.78 7.47 -31.95
C PRO A 344 -5.71 8.01 -30.85
N PRO A 345 -7.02 7.71 -30.91
CA PRO A 345 -7.95 8.13 -29.88
C PRO A 345 -7.44 7.66 -28.51
N PRO A 346 -7.63 8.47 -27.44
CA PRO A 346 -7.32 8.02 -26.10
C PRO A 346 -8.05 6.70 -25.84
N PRO A 347 -7.41 5.74 -25.13
CA PRO A 347 -8.06 4.48 -24.78
C PRO A 347 -9.41 4.76 -24.08
N PRO A 348 -10.41 3.88 -24.25
CA PRO A 348 -11.72 4.06 -23.65
C PRO A 348 -11.60 4.24 -22.13
N PRO A 349 -12.49 5.04 -21.51
CA PRO A 349 -12.50 5.21 -20.06
C PRO A 349 -12.71 3.84 -19.42
N CYS A 350 -11.73 3.39 -18.65
CA CYS A 350 -11.65 2.02 -18.17
C CYS A 350 -11.71 1.94 -16.65
N PRO A 351 -12.71 2.47 -15.94
CA PRO A 351 -12.73 2.19 -14.52
C PRO A 351 -13.41 0.81 -14.38
N GLY A 352 -12.63 -0.22 -14.06
CA GLY A 352 -13.03 -1.64 -14.01
C GLY A 352 -14.13 -1.94 -12.98
N LYS A 353 -14.45 -3.22 -12.78
CA LYS A 353 -15.44 -3.63 -11.77
C LYS A 353 -14.99 -3.27 -10.36
N ILE A 354 -15.96 -2.93 -9.51
CA ILE A 354 -15.73 -2.63 -8.10
C ILE A 354 -15.95 -3.91 -7.30
N ARG A 355 -15.02 -4.20 -6.40
CA ARG A 355 -15.00 -5.45 -5.65
C ARG A 355 -15.73 -5.38 -4.31
N HIS A 356 -15.65 -4.24 -3.61
CA HIS A 356 -16.21 -4.11 -2.27
C HIS A 356 -17.36 -3.10 -2.22
N PHE A 357 -17.06 -1.82 -2.42
CA PHE A 357 -18.07 -0.76 -2.44
C PHE A 357 -17.57 0.44 -3.23
N ARG A 358 -18.54 1.24 -3.70
CA ARG A 358 -18.31 2.60 -4.15
C ARG A 358 -18.31 3.49 -2.92
N ILE A 359 -17.37 4.42 -2.88
CA ILE A 359 -17.42 5.53 -1.95
C ILE A 359 -18.32 6.61 -2.54
#